data_AF-Q6YQ17-F1
#
_entry.id   AF-Q6YQ17-F1
#
_cell.length_a   1.000
_cell.length_b   1.000
_cell.length_c   1.000
_cell.angle_alpha   90.00
_cell.angle_beta   90.00
_cell.angle_gamma   90.00
#
_symmetry.space_group_name_H-M   'P 1'
#
loop_
_entity.id
_entity.type
_entity.pdbx_description
1 polymer ?
#
loop_
_entity_poly.entity_id
_entity_poly.type
_entity_poly.pdbx_seq_one_letter_code
_entity_poly.pdbx_strand_id
1 'polypeptide(L)'
;MSSFRIGNKHYKIIPFLITTGTLLFFVFWIGGISYKYHLETEERRKLQEVDIKAKARELNNDLHNENKKLKKENEYMKDTPYEFQRDNGEKEYYNLFTNKLVKKIDKDDTIWEYDKNNGLLLKKTDRYNNVEEYGSHGKMIKKTLSDGVWMEYNPVNKKLIKRKNIDNSIEEFDDNEEKFKEIDKNGKVKFFKTKLYQNISDFKKLSANVFQLREVGFTAKELKDVGITDKELADSGYHLKDVVYTQKVLSDANLSLEPLEKVIYTLQQLKEAGYSEKYLKDVVYTQKGLSDANLSLEPLEKVIYTLKQLKDAGYKLKDLKDVGYSLQQAKEAGFSAKELRKVGFTAKELKDAGFNLNN
;
A
#
# COMPACT_ATOMS: atom_id res chain seq x y z
N MET A 1 -15.42 47.40 -112.16
CA MET A 1 -14.29 47.42 -111.21
C MET A 1 -14.33 48.75 -110.47
N SER A 2 -14.65 48.72 -109.18
CA SER A 2 -14.68 49.92 -108.34
C SER A 2 -13.27 50.52 -108.26
N SER A 3 -13.11 51.82 -108.42
CA SER A 3 -11.81 52.50 -108.34
C SER A 3 -11.96 53.76 -107.50
N PHE A 4 -10.95 54.07 -106.69
CA PHE A 4 -10.93 55.30 -105.90
C PHE A 4 -9.61 56.04 -106.08
N ARG A 5 -9.61 57.34 -105.76
CA ARG A 5 -8.51 58.27 -106.00
C ARG A 5 -8.03 58.83 -104.67
N ILE A 6 -6.74 58.67 -104.36
CA ILE A 6 -6.07 59.36 -103.25
C ILE A 6 -4.97 60.22 -103.88
N GLY A 7 -5.09 61.55 -103.72
CA GLY A 7 -4.24 62.52 -104.42
C GLY A 7 -4.34 62.39 -105.95
N ASN A 8 -3.21 62.48 -106.66
CA ASN A 8 -3.17 62.39 -108.13
C ASN A 8 -3.12 60.95 -108.70
N LYS A 9 -3.20 59.90 -107.87
CA LYS A 9 -3.08 58.49 -108.32
C LYS A 9 -4.44 57.76 -108.32
N HIS A 10 -4.66 56.94 -109.36
CA HIS A 10 -5.85 56.10 -109.52
C HIS A 10 -5.57 54.65 -109.12
N TYR A 11 -6.36 54.10 -108.20
CA TYR A 11 -6.23 52.72 -107.73
C TYR A 11 -7.44 51.88 -108.17
N LYS A 12 -7.21 50.69 -108.74
CA LYS A 12 -8.25 49.72 -109.11
C LYS A 12 -8.42 48.71 -107.97
N ILE A 13 -9.65 48.54 -107.50
CA ILE A 13 -9.96 47.50 -106.52
C ILE A 13 -9.97 46.15 -107.25
N ILE A 14 -9.08 45.25 -106.82
CA ILE A 14 -9.05 43.85 -107.26
C ILE A 14 -10.00 43.08 -106.32
N PRO A 15 -11.21 42.64 -106.78
CA PRO A 15 -12.20 42.01 -105.91
C PRO A 15 -11.66 40.76 -105.20
N PHE A 16 -10.76 40.03 -105.87
CA PHE A 16 -10.06 38.88 -105.29
C PHE A 16 -9.23 39.25 -104.06
N LEU A 17 -8.51 40.38 -104.09
CA LEU A 17 -7.66 40.81 -102.97
C LEU A 17 -8.48 41.23 -101.74
N ILE A 18 -9.62 41.90 -101.95
CA ILE A 18 -10.55 42.27 -100.88
C ILE A 18 -11.17 41.02 -100.26
N THR A 19 -11.64 40.08 -101.10
CA THR A 19 -12.26 38.83 -100.63
C THR A 19 -11.26 37.93 -99.90
N THR A 20 -10.00 37.84 -100.35
CA THR A 20 -8.95 37.12 -99.59
C THR A 20 -8.59 37.83 -98.29
N GLY A 21 -8.53 39.17 -98.28
CA GLY A 21 -8.23 39.95 -97.09
C GLY A 21 -9.32 39.85 -96.02
N THR A 22 -10.60 39.89 -96.43
CA THR A 22 -11.73 39.68 -95.51
C THR A 22 -11.75 38.25 -94.99
N LEU A 23 -11.47 37.26 -95.83
CA LEU A 23 -11.41 35.85 -95.42
C LEU A 23 -10.26 35.61 -94.43
N LEU A 24 -9.08 36.18 -94.65
CA LEU A 24 -7.96 36.15 -93.70
C LEU A 24 -8.32 36.84 -92.37
N PHE A 25 -8.98 38.00 -92.43
CA PHE A 25 -9.46 38.69 -91.23
C PHE A 25 -10.41 37.80 -90.42
N PHE A 26 -11.38 37.15 -91.06
CA PHE A 26 -12.29 36.22 -90.39
C PHE A 26 -11.56 35.00 -89.82
N VAL A 27 -10.56 34.44 -90.51
CA VAL A 27 -9.76 33.32 -89.99
C VAL A 27 -9.00 33.71 -88.72
N PHE A 28 -8.32 34.86 -88.71
CA PHE A 28 -7.61 35.33 -87.51
C PHE A 28 -8.58 35.73 -86.39
N TRP A 29 -9.72 36.33 -86.73
CA TRP A 29 -10.73 36.73 -85.75
C TRP A 29 -11.39 35.51 -85.09
N ILE A 30 -11.82 34.53 -85.88
CA ILE A 30 -12.38 33.25 -85.41
C ILE A 30 -11.31 32.46 -84.64
N GLY A 31 -10.06 32.43 -85.12
CA GLY A 31 -8.94 31.81 -84.44
C GLY A 31 -8.66 32.42 -83.07
N GLY A 32 -8.69 33.76 -82.96
CA GLY A 32 -8.54 34.48 -81.69
C GLY A 32 -9.69 34.18 -80.71
N ILE A 33 -10.93 34.15 -81.18
CA ILE A 33 -12.09 33.78 -80.36
C ILE A 33 -11.96 32.32 -79.88
N SER A 34 -11.57 31.40 -80.76
CA SER A 34 -11.42 29.98 -80.46
C SER A 34 -10.28 29.73 -79.45
N TYR A 35 -9.17 30.44 -79.58
CA TYR A 35 -8.06 30.39 -78.63
C TYR A 35 -8.48 30.89 -77.25
N LYS A 36 -9.19 32.02 -77.18
CA LYS A 36 -9.74 32.54 -75.92
C LYS A 36 -10.70 31.54 -75.27
N TYR A 37 -11.59 30.95 -76.06
CA TYR A 37 -12.51 29.92 -75.58
C TYR A 37 -11.77 28.68 -75.06
N HIS A 38 -10.73 28.22 -75.76
CA HIS A 38 -9.92 27.08 -75.32
C HIS A 38 -9.22 27.36 -73.98
N LEU A 39 -8.61 28.54 -73.80
CA LEU A 39 -8.01 28.97 -72.53
C LEU A 39 -9.03 28.97 -71.39
N GLU A 40 -10.20 29.59 -71.59
CA GLU A 40 -11.27 29.60 -70.58
C GLU A 40 -11.76 28.18 -70.25
N THR A 41 -11.79 27.29 -71.24
CA THR A 41 -12.21 25.88 -71.06
C THR A 41 -11.17 25.09 -70.26
N GLU A 42 -9.87 25.29 -70.53
CA GLU A 42 -8.77 24.71 -69.75
C GLU A 42 -8.76 25.22 -68.31
N GLU A 43 -9.02 26.51 -68.08
CA GLU A 43 -9.18 27.06 -66.73
C GLU A 43 -10.36 26.43 -65.98
N ARG A 44 -11.53 26.29 -66.64
CA ARG A 44 -12.70 25.61 -66.06
C ARG A 44 -12.44 24.14 -65.76
N ARG A 45 -11.71 23.43 -66.62
CA ARG A 45 -11.34 22.02 -66.41
C ARG A 45 -10.44 21.89 -65.18
N LYS A 46 -9.41 22.72 -65.07
CA LYS A 46 -8.55 22.78 -63.87
C LYS A 46 -9.34 23.06 -62.59
N LEU A 47 -10.36 23.92 -62.65
CA LEU A 47 -11.26 24.21 -61.53
C LEU A 47 -12.20 23.04 -61.18
N GLN A 48 -12.68 22.28 -62.18
CA GLN A 48 -13.53 21.11 -61.97
C GLN A 48 -12.76 19.89 -61.45
N GLU A 49 -11.49 19.75 -61.80
CA GLU A 49 -10.61 18.67 -61.32
C GLU A 49 -10.19 18.86 -59.85
N VAL A 50 -10.35 20.06 -59.29
CA VAL A 50 -10.07 20.31 -57.88
C VAL A 50 -11.22 19.80 -57.02
N ASP A 51 -10.95 18.77 -56.21
CA ASP A 51 -11.84 18.40 -55.12
C ASP A 51 -11.77 19.47 -54.02
N ILE A 52 -12.69 20.43 -54.11
CA ILE A 52 -12.85 21.53 -53.16
C ILE A 52 -13.02 21.00 -51.74
N LYS A 53 -13.72 19.86 -51.56
CA LYS A 53 -13.97 19.27 -50.25
C LYS A 53 -12.70 18.65 -49.67
N ALA A 54 -11.88 18.00 -50.49
CA ALA A 54 -10.58 17.49 -50.06
C ALA A 54 -9.64 18.63 -49.65
N LYS A 55 -9.50 19.68 -50.49
CA LYS A 55 -8.68 20.86 -50.14
C LYS A 55 -9.19 21.59 -48.89
N ALA A 56 -10.51 21.71 -48.73
CA ALA A 56 -11.09 22.32 -47.53
C ALA A 56 -10.79 21.49 -46.26
N ARG A 57 -10.80 20.16 -46.35
CA ARG A 57 -10.42 19.28 -45.23
C ARG A 57 -8.94 19.41 -44.90
N GLU A 58 -8.07 19.44 -45.91
CA GLU A 58 -6.63 19.64 -45.74
C GLU A 58 -6.34 20.95 -45.03
N LEU A 59 -6.87 22.08 -45.54
CA LEU A 59 -6.72 23.39 -44.91
C LEU A 59 -7.27 23.42 -43.48
N ASN A 60 -8.43 22.79 -43.23
CA ASN A 60 -9.02 22.73 -41.91
C ASN A 60 -8.19 21.88 -40.93
N ASN A 61 -7.55 20.81 -41.40
CA ASN A 61 -6.63 20.02 -40.60
C ASN A 61 -5.35 20.80 -40.27
N ASP A 62 -4.82 21.55 -41.23
CA ASP A 62 -3.64 22.41 -41.02
C ASP A 62 -3.95 23.50 -40.00
N LEU A 63 -5.07 24.21 -40.15
CA LEU A 63 -5.55 25.19 -39.17
C LEU A 63 -5.77 24.56 -37.80
N HIS A 64 -6.31 23.34 -37.72
CA HIS A 64 -6.47 22.64 -36.44
C HIS A 64 -5.12 22.35 -35.77
N ASN A 65 -4.13 21.89 -36.54
CA ASN A 65 -2.78 21.62 -36.04
C ASN A 65 -2.08 22.89 -35.58
N GLU A 66 -2.20 23.99 -36.33
CA GLU A 66 -1.66 25.29 -35.95
C GLU A 66 -2.31 25.81 -34.67
N ASN A 67 -3.64 25.76 -34.56
CA ASN A 67 -4.34 26.14 -33.34
C ASN A 67 -3.90 25.31 -32.13
N LYS A 68 -3.64 24.00 -32.32
CA LYS A 68 -3.10 23.15 -31.27
C LYS A 68 -1.68 23.58 -30.85
N LYS A 69 -0.84 24.00 -31.81
CA LYS A 69 0.50 24.53 -31.53
C LYS A 69 0.44 25.86 -30.79
N LEU A 70 -0.36 26.82 -31.28
CA LEU A 70 -0.57 28.12 -30.64
C LEU A 70 -1.15 27.99 -29.23
N LYS A 71 -2.04 27.02 -29.00
CA LYS A 71 -2.56 26.74 -27.66
C LYS A 71 -1.44 26.31 -26.70
N LYS A 72 -0.55 25.41 -27.13
CA LYS A 72 0.62 25.00 -26.35
C LYS A 72 1.58 26.16 -26.08
N GLU A 73 1.83 27.00 -27.08
CA GLU A 73 2.67 28.18 -26.92
C GLU A 73 2.07 29.17 -25.92
N ASN A 74 0.76 29.42 -26.00
CA ASN A 74 0.04 30.24 -25.02
C ASN A 74 0.10 29.66 -23.60
N GLU A 75 -0.05 28.34 -23.45
CA GLU A 75 0.09 27.67 -22.14
C GLU A 75 1.52 27.82 -21.60
N TYR A 76 2.54 27.62 -22.44
CA TYR A 76 3.95 27.81 -22.07
C TYR A 76 4.23 29.26 -21.65
N MET A 77 3.77 30.25 -22.41
CA MET A 77 3.96 31.67 -22.08
C MET A 77 3.26 32.06 -20.78
N LYS A 78 2.08 31.48 -20.49
CA LYS A 78 1.36 31.69 -19.22
C LYS A 78 2.10 31.13 -18.01
N ASP A 79 2.94 30.13 -18.23
CA ASP A 79 3.68 29.45 -17.17
C ASP A 79 5.14 29.94 -17.06
N THR A 80 5.67 30.61 -18.07
CA THR A 80 7.03 31.16 -18.06
C THR A 80 7.09 32.43 -17.21
N PRO A 81 7.80 32.43 -16.07
CA PRO A 81 7.95 33.62 -15.27
C PRO A 81 9.08 34.51 -15.78
N TYR A 82 9.02 35.81 -15.47
CA TYR A 82 10.15 36.73 -15.67
C TYR A 82 10.98 36.86 -14.40
N GLU A 83 12.30 36.94 -14.55
CA GLU A 83 13.26 37.10 -13.46
C GLU A 83 13.49 38.58 -13.12
N PHE A 84 13.51 38.89 -11.84
CA PHE A 84 13.89 40.17 -11.27
C PHE A 84 15.05 39.95 -10.29
N GLN A 85 16.23 40.49 -10.64
CA GLN A 85 17.40 40.46 -9.77
C GLN A 85 17.38 41.69 -8.87
N ARG A 86 17.37 41.48 -7.55
CA ARG A 86 17.42 42.53 -6.54
C ARG A 86 18.87 42.94 -6.29
N ASP A 87 19.08 44.19 -5.89
CA ASP A 87 20.44 44.72 -5.58
C ASP A 87 21.13 43.97 -4.43
N ASN A 88 20.36 43.32 -3.57
CA ASN A 88 20.86 42.50 -2.45
C ASN A 88 21.33 41.09 -2.87
N GLY A 89 21.22 40.74 -4.16
CA GLY A 89 21.58 39.43 -4.72
C GLY A 89 20.45 38.39 -4.73
N GLU A 90 19.27 38.72 -4.22
CA GLU A 90 18.09 37.85 -4.29
C GLU A 90 17.51 37.83 -5.72
N LYS A 91 16.91 36.71 -6.09
CA LYS A 91 16.22 36.55 -7.38
C LYS A 91 14.75 36.28 -7.14
N GLU A 92 13.88 37.05 -7.78
CA GLU A 92 12.44 36.87 -7.74
C GLU A 92 11.92 36.55 -9.13
N TYR A 93 10.96 35.64 -9.22
CA TYR A 93 10.35 35.23 -10.47
C TYR A 93 8.86 35.47 -10.37
N TYR A 94 8.31 36.19 -11.33
CA TYR A 94 6.91 36.61 -11.33
C TYR A 94 6.18 36.04 -12.54
N ASN A 95 4.92 35.64 -12.35
CA ASN A 95 4.05 35.25 -13.44
C ASN A 95 3.71 36.47 -14.30
N LEU A 96 3.85 36.35 -15.63
CA LEU A 96 3.64 37.44 -16.58
C LEU A 96 2.20 37.99 -16.60
N PHE A 97 1.21 37.14 -16.32
CA PHE A 97 -0.21 37.49 -16.45
C PHE A 97 -0.84 37.90 -15.13
N THR A 98 -0.51 37.21 -14.04
CA THR A 98 -1.08 37.49 -12.71
C THR A 98 -0.25 38.49 -11.91
N ASN A 99 0.99 38.78 -12.34
CA ASN A 99 1.99 39.57 -11.60
C ASN A 99 2.24 39.03 -10.18
N LYS A 100 1.95 37.75 -9.93
CA LYS A 100 2.20 37.09 -8.64
C LYS A 100 3.61 36.53 -8.62
N LEU A 101 4.26 36.62 -7.47
CA LEU A 101 5.53 35.95 -7.20
C LEU A 101 5.30 34.43 -7.29
N VAL A 102 6.10 33.73 -8.09
CA VAL A 102 6.03 32.26 -8.25
C VAL A 102 7.26 31.56 -7.72
N LYS A 103 8.41 32.26 -7.68
CA LYS A 103 9.64 31.72 -7.08
C LYS A 103 10.48 32.85 -6.51
N LYS A 104 11.11 32.63 -5.37
CA LYS A 104 12.14 33.50 -4.80
C LYS A 104 13.37 32.65 -4.46
N ILE A 105 14.55 33.17 -4.74
CA ILE A 105 15.83 32.58 -4.33
C ILE A 105 16.52 33.63 -3.47
N ASP A 106 16.65 33.33 -2.18
CA ASP A 106 17.32 34.19 -1.22
C ASP A 106 18.84 34.11 -1.38
N LYS A 107 19.55 35.04 -0.72
CA LYS A 107 21.02 35.10 -0.77
C LYS A 107 21.72 33.85 -0.23
N ASP A 108 21.06 33.10 0.64
CA ASP A 108 21.57 31.86 1.22
C ASP A 108 21.22 30.62 0.37
N ASP A 109 20.77 30.83 -0.87
CA ASP A 109 20.26 29.81 -1.79
C ASP A 109 18.97 29.12 -1.32
N THR A 110 18.26 29.66 -0.32
CA THR A 110 16.91 29.20 0.02
C THR A 110 15.96 29.51 -1.12
N ILE A 111 15.30 28.47 -1.63
CA ILE A 111 14.32 28.56 -2.71
C ILE A 111 12.92 28.52 -2.13
N TRP A 112 12.10 29.50 -2.48
CA TRP A 112 10.68 29.56 -2.17
C TRP A 112 9.89 29.45 -3.47
N GLU A 113 8.86 28.60 -3.50
CA GLU A 113 8.00 28.35 -4.66
C GLU A 113 6.54 28.62 -4.25
N TYR A 114 5.83 29.39 -5.05
CA TYR A 114 4.51 29.91 -4.75
C TYR A 114 3.51 29.54 -5.86
N ASP A 115 2.23 29.46 -5.50
CA ASP A 115 1.15 29.23 -6.45
C ASP A 115 0.97 30.45 -7.37
N LYS A 116 0.96 30.20 -8.68
CA LYS A 116 0.88 31.25 -9.71
C LYS A 116 -0.42 32.05 -9.72
N ASN A 117 -1.50 31.51 -9.15
CA ASN A 117 -2.82 32.12 -9.18
C ASN A 117 -3.11 32.89 -7.89
N ASN A 118 -2.90 32.25 -6.73
CA ASN A 118 -3.26 32.83 -5.43
C ASN A 118 -2.06 33.37 -4.63
N GLY A 119 -0.82 33.06 -5.03
CA GLY A 119 0.40 33.53 -4.37
C GLY A 119 0.71 32.86 -3.03
N LEU A 120 0.02 31.77 -2.67
CA LEU A 120 0.34 31.01 -1.47
C LEU A 120 1.66 30.28 -1.64
N LEU A 121 2.43 30.21 -0.55
CA LEU A 121 3.64 29.40 -0.51
C LEU A 121 3.26 27.92 -0.70
N LEU A 122 3.93 27.24 -1.62
CA LEU A 122 3.74 25.82 -1.92
C LEU A 122 4.91 24.99 -1.39
N LYS A 123 6.13 25.50 -1.56
CA LYS A 123 7.33 24.76 -1.20
C LYS A 123 8.47 25.70 -0.84
N LYS A 124 9.28 25.28 0.11
CA LYS A 124 10.53 25.93 0.50
C LYS A 124 11.62 24.87 0.51
N THR A 125 12.75 25.14 -0.12
CA THR A 125 13.94 24.29 -0.09
C THR A 125 15.07 25.12 0.51
N ASP A 126 15.58 24.72 1.67
CA ASP A 126 16.71 25.42 2.29
C ASP A 126 18.05 25.01 1.68
N ARG A 127 19.12 25.72 2.09
CA ARG A 127 20.50 25.46 1.64
C ARG A 127 21.04 24.06 1.96
N TYR A 128 20.39 23.33 2.85
CA TYR A 128 20.77 21.97 3.24
C TYR A 128 19.95 20.92 2.48
N ASN A 129 19.16 21.34 1.48
CA ASN A 129 18.21 20.52 0.74
C ASN A 129 17.07 19.95 1.59
N ASN A 130 16.76 20.56 2.74
CA ASN A 130 15.52 20.25 3.44
C ASN A 130 14.36 20.93 2.73
N VAL A 131 13.28 20.19 2.51
CA VAL A 131 12.10 20.63 1.77
C VAL A 131 10.93 20.75 2.72
N GLU A 132 10.30 21.92 2.79
CA GLU A 132 9.04 22.16 3.48
C GLU A 132 7.94 22.36 2.43
N GLU A 133 6.89 21.56 2.49
CA GLU A 133 5.72 21.63 1.60
C GLU A 133 4.52 22.22 2.34
N TYR A 134 3.73 23.02 1.65
CA TYR A 134 2.63 23.79 2.19
C TYR A 134 1.33 23.47 1.45
N GLY A 135 0.26 23.27 2.20
CA GLY A 135 -1.06 22.99 1.63
C GLY A 135 -1.76 24.25 1.11
N SER A 136 -2.93 24.07 0.51
CA SER A 136 -3.79 25.16 -0.01
C SER A 136 -4.24 26.21 1.01
N HIS A 137 -4.01 25.94 2.31
CA HIS A 137 -4.32 26.85 3.42
C HIS A 137 -3.09 27.69 3.84
N GLY A 138 -1.96 27.58 3.12
CA GLY A 138 -0.69 28.24 3.45
C GLY A 138 -0.02 27.71 4.72
N LYS A 139 -0.38 26.51 5.18
CA LYS A 139 0.22 25.85 6.35
C LYS A 139 1.14 24.73 5.89
N MET A 140 2.25 24.55 6.59
CA MET A 140 3.17 23.44 6.35
C MET A 140 2.45 22.12 6.60
N ILE A 141 2.51 21.22 5.62
CA ILE A 141 1.90 19.89 5.68
C ILE A 141 2.96 18.79 5.68
N LYS A 142 4.17 19.08 5.20
CA LYS A 142 5.25 18.10 5.16
C LYS A 142 6.61 18.77 5.25
N LYS A 143 7.55 18.12 5.92
CA LYS A 143 8.96 18.49 5.95
C LYS A 143 9.81 17.25 5.66
N THR A 144 10.63 17.33 4.64
CA THR A 144 11.58 16.29 4.24
C THR A 144 12.99 16.80 4.50
N LEU A 145 13.77 16.05 5.26
CA LEU A 145 15.16 16.34 5.54
C LEU A 145 16.05 15.73 4.46
N SER A 146 17.28 16.23 4.34
CA SER A 146 18.22 15.77 3.31
C SER A 146 18.71 14.33 3.48
N ASP A 147 18.57 13.76 4.68
CA ASP A 147 18.84 12.34 4.97
C ASP A 147 17.69 11.40 4.60
N GLY A 148 16.58 11.94 4.08
CA GLY A 148 15.40 11.18 3.66
C GLY A 148 14.35 10.95 4.76
N VAL A 149 14.61 11.43 5.98
CA VAL A 149 13.59 11.51 7.04
C VAL A 149 12.52 12.50 6.61
N TRP A 150 11.25 12.17 6.82
CA TRP A 150 10.17 13.15 6.59
C TRP A 150 9.13 13.11 7.69
N MET A 151 8.47 14.25 7.86
CA MET A 151 7.43 14.51 8.85
C MET A 151 6.21 15.09 8.13
N GLU A 152 5.03 14.61 8.44
CA GLU A 152 3.76 15.17 7.99
C GLU A 152 3.04 15.82 9.16
N TYR A 153 2.35 16.92 8.87
CA TYR A 153 1.69 17.76 9.86
C TYR A 153 0.21 17.94 9.53
N ASN A 154 -0.60 18.01 10.58
CA ASN A 154 -2.01 18.35 10.44
C ASN A 154 -2.15 19.80 9.94
N PRO A 155 -2.86 20.06 8.83
CA PRO A 155 -2.96 21.39 8.22
C PRO A 155 -3.72 22.41 9.08
N VAL A 156 -4.48 21.98 10.10
CA VAL A 156 -5.28 22.83 10.96
C VAL A 156 -4.52 23.25 12.22
N ASN A 157 -4.00 22.27 12.97
CA ASN A 157 -3.37 22.52 14.28
C ASN A 157 -1.83 22.47 14.26
N LYS A 158 -1.22 22.15 13.11
CA LYS A 158 0.24 22.03 12.89
C LYS A 158 0.95 20.95 13.70
N LYS A 159 0.22 20.05 14.34
CA LYS A 159 0.80 18.94 15.11
C LYS A 159 1.36 17.88 14.17
N LEU A 160 2.43 17.22 14.60
CA LEU A 160 3.01 16.08 13.90
C LEU A 160 1.98 14.93 13.84
N ILE A 161 1.73 14.39 12.66
CA ILE A 161 0.81 13.25 12.47
C ILE A 161 1.55 11.98 12.05
N LYS A 162 2.67 12.12 11.34
CA LYS A 162 3.41 10.99 10.80
C LYS A 162 4.88 11.34 10.62
N ARG A 163 5.76 10.36 10.85
CA ARG A 163 7.19 10.48 10.57
C ARG A 163 7.70 9.21 9.92
N LYS A 164 8.54 9.36 8.89
CA LYS A 164 9.39 8.28 8.40
C LYS A 164 10.80 8.49 8.92
N ASN A 165 11.34 7.50 9.60
CA ASN A 165 12.69 7.50 10.12
C ASN A 165 13.70 7.05 9.05
N ILE A 166 14.99 7.24 9.33
CA ILE A 166 16.09 6.92 8.41
C ILE A 166 16.18 5.41 8.09
N ASP A 167 15.72 4.55 8.99
CA ASP A 167 15.68 3.10 8.83
C ASP A 167 14.46 2.61 8.03
N ASN A 168 13.67 3.55 7.50
CA ASN A 168 12.38 3.36 6.83
C ASN A 168 11.21 2.93 7.73
N SER A 169 11.39 2.89 9.05
CA SER A 169 10.25 2.76 9.96
C SER A 169 9.35 3.99 9.89
N ILE A 170 8.05 3.79 10.12
CA ILE A 170 7.03 4.83 10.08
C ILE A 170 6.36 4.92 11.45
N GLU A 171 6.29 6.13 12.00
CA GLU A 171 5.59 6.43 13.24
C GLU A 171 4.35 7.28 12.92
N GLU A 172 3.24 6.99 13.59
CA GLU A 172 2.01 7.78 13.57
C GLU A 172 1.72 8.33 14.97
N PHE A 173 1.27 9.58 15.02
CA PHE A 173 1.08 10.38 16.23
C PHE A 173 -0.37 10.82 16.35
N ASP A 174 -0.86 10.87 17.58
CA ASP A 174 -2.22 11.30 17.86
C ASP A 174 -2.33 12.83 17.97
N ASP A 175 -3.53 13.35 18.23
CA ASP A 175 -3.75 14.81 18.36
C ASP A 175 -3.01 15.43 19.56
N ASN A 176 -2.36 14.66 20.43
CA ASN A 176 -1.48 15.14 21.51
C ASN A 176 0.01 14.98 21.17
N GLU A 177 0.34 14.61 19.93
CA GLU A 177 1.70 14.29 19.47
C GLU A 177 2.33 13.09 20.22
N GLU A 178 1.48 12.23 20.80
CA GLU A 178 1.93 10.98 21.40
C GLU A 178 1.95 9.89 20.33
N LYS A 179 3.09 9.18 20.21
CA LYS A 179 3.23 8.07 19.26
C LYS A 179 2.29 6.94 19.67
N PHE A 180 1.29 6.64 18.84
CA PHE A 180 0.33 5.56 19.11
C PHE A 180 0.56 4.32 18.22
N LYS A 181 1.31 4.46 17.12
CA LYS A 181 1.57 3.37 16.18
C LYS A 181 2.95 3.52 15.54
N GLU A 182 3.60 2.38 15.32
CA GLU A 182 4.89 2.27 14.63
C GLU A 182 4.84 1.08 13.66
N ILE A 183 5.39 1.27 12.48
CA ILE A 183 5.57 0.25 11.45
C ILE A 183 7.07 0.11 11.23
N ASP A 184 7.64 -1.05 11.54
CA ASP A 184 9.06 -1.27 11.31
C ASP A 184 9.39 -1.42 9.81
N LYS A 185 10.69 -1.50 9.50
CA LYS A 185 11.19 -1.69 8.12
C LYS A 185 10.67 -2.96 7.42
N ASN A 186 10.17 -3.94 8.17
CA ASN A 186 9.63 -5.19 7.66
C ASN A 186 8.09 -5.17 7.56
N GLY A 187 7.45 -4.03 7.90
CA GLY A 187 6.00 -3.90 7.91
C GLY A 187 5.33 -4.41 9.20
N LYS A 188 6.08 -4.79 10.24
CA LYS A 188 5.49 -5.18 11.53
C LYS A 188 4.94 -3.95 12.22
N VAL A 189 3.65 -4.00 12.56
CA VAL A 189 2.94 -2.91 13.22
C VAL A 189 2.88 -3.14 14.73
N LYS A 190 3.32 -2.14 15.49
CA LYS A 190 3.25 -2.06 16.96
C LYS A 190 2.40 -0.86 17.36
N PHE A 191 1.57 -1.03 18.39
CA PHE A 191 0.75 0.05 18.95
C PHE A 191 1.20 0.43 20.36
N PHE A 192 0.84 1.63 20.79
CA PHE A 192 1.22 2.19 22.08
C PHE A 192 0.01 2.90 22.72
N LYS A 193 -0.08 2.85 24.05
CA LYS A 193 -1.09 3.62 24.79
C LYS A 193 -0.73 5.10 24.79
N THR A 194 -1.72 5.95 24.60
CA THR A 194 -1.62 7.42 24.65
C THR A 194 -2.84 7.98 25.36
N LYS A 195 -2.89 9.27 25.67
CA LYS A 195 -4.08 9.89 26.31
C LYS A 195 -5.38 9.66 25.53
N LEU A 196 -5.30 9.46 24.21
CA LEU A 196 -6.46 9.18 23.36
C LEU A 196 -6.71 7.68 23.13
N TYR A 197 -5.66 6.85 23.19
CA TYR A 197 -5.75 5.41 22.98
C TYR A 197 -5.41 4.65 24.27
N GLN A 198 -6.42 4.33 25.07
CA GLN A 198 -6.23 3.68 26.38
C GLN A 198 -6.85 2.28 26.45
N ASN A 199 -8.02 2.11 25.82
CA ASN A 199 -8.85 0.93 26.02
C ASN A 199 -8.87 0.05 24.76
N ILE A 200 -9.26 -1.21 24.91
CA ILE A 200 -9.31 -2.16 23.78
C ILE A 200 -10.18 -1.66 22.63
N SER A 201 -11.29 -0.96 22.94
CA SER A 201 -12.18 -0.36 21.93
C SER A 201 -11.45 0.61 21.01
N ASP A 202 -10.50 1.40 21.54
CA ASP A 202 -9.77 2.39 20.75
C ASP A 202 -8.81 1.71 19.77
N PHE A 203 -8.13 0.65 20.20
CA PHE A 203 -7.28 -0.15 19.33
C PHE A 203 -8.06 -1.02 18.33
N LYS A 204 -9.28 -1.46 18.68
CA LYS A 204 -10.18 -2.12 17.72
C LYS A 204 -10.56 -1.19 16.56
N LYS A 205 -10.77 0.12 16.81
CA LYS A 205 -10.98 1.11 15.73
C LYS A 205 -9.78 1.21 14.78
N LEU A 206 -8.57 0.92 15.27
CA LEU A 206 -7.35 0.87 14.48
C LEU A 206 -7.12 -0.51 13.81
N SER A 207 -8.11 -1.42 13.88
CA SER A 207 -8.01 -2.79 13.37
C SER A 207 -6.86 -3.61 13.99
N ALA A 208 -6.51 -3.33 15.26
CA ALA A 208 -5.49 -4.09 15.96
C ALA A 208 -5.94 -5.55 16.21
N ASN A 209 -5.05 -6.50 15.95
CA ASN A 209 -5.29 -7.91 16.25
C ASN A 209 -4.90 -8.27 17.70
N VAL A 210 -5.24 -9.48 18.15
CA VAL A 210 -5.05 -9.91 19.54
C VAL A 210 -3.56 -9.95 19.94
N PHE A 211 -2.68 -10.32 19.02
CA PHE A 211 -1.22 -10.29 19.25
C PHE A 211 -0.73 -8.87 19.54
N GLN A 212 -1.23 -7.88 18.80
CA GLN A 212 -0.90 -6.47 19.00
C GLN A 212 -1.49 -5.91 20.30
N LEU A 213 -2.72 -6.29 20.64
CA LEU A 213 -3.33 -5.92 21.93
C LEU A 213 -2.52 -6.46 23.11
N ARG A 214 -1.97 -7.67 22.99
CA ARG A 214 -1.01 -8.23 23.96
C ARG A 214 0.27 -7.42 24.04
N GLU A 215 0.88 -7.06 22.90
CA GLU A 215 2.10 -6.23 22.87
C GLU A 215 1.88 -4.83 23.46
N VAL A 216 0.65 -4.29 23.39
CA VAL A 216 0.24 -3.04 24.05
C VAL A 216 0.12 -3.21 25.58
N GLY A 217 -0.06 -4.45 26.06
CA GLY A 217 -0.11 -4.79 27.49
C GLY A 217 -1.51 -5.04 28.04
N PHE A 218 -2.52 -5.33 27.20
CA PHE A 218 -3.81 -5.80 27.71
C PHE A 218 -3.69 -7.20 28.31
N THR A 219 -4.44 -7.45 29.37
CA THR A 219 -4.52 -8.78 30.01
C THR A 219 -5.51 -9.67 29.26
N ALA A 220 -5.35 -10.99 29.37
CA ALA A 220 -6.29 -11.93 28.79
C ALA A 220 -7.71 -11.73 29.36
N LYS A 221 -7.83 -11.38 30.65
CA LYS A 221 -9.10 -11.06 31.29
C LYS A 221 -9.81 -9.89 30.61
N GLU A 222 -9.13 -8.77 30.41
CA GLU A 222 -9.71 -7.59 29.73
C GLU A 222 -10.15 -7.92 28.30
N LEU A 223 -9.41 -8.78 27.61
CA LEU A 223 -9.74 -9.24 26.25
C LEU A 223 -10.97 -10.18 26.24
N LYS A 224 -11.13 -11.05 27.25
CA LYS A 224 -12.32 -11.89 27.40
C LYS A 224 -13.56 -11.06 27.71
N ASP A 225 -13.43 -10.03 28.55
CA ASP A 225 -14.53 -9.13 28.90
C ASP A 225 -15.10 -8.40 27.65
N VAL A 226 -14.31 -8.28 26.58
CA VAL A 226 -14.73 -7.72 25.28
C VAL A 226 -15.01 -8.79 24.20
N GLY A 227 -15.17 -10.05 24.61
CA GLY A 227 -15.64 -11.16 23.77
C GLY A 227 -14.57 -11.90 22.96
N ILE A 228 -13.27 -11.73 23.25
CA ILE A 228 -12.21 -12.51 22.59
C ILE A 228 -12.19 -13.93 23.17
N THR A 229 -12.09 -14.92 22.29
CA THR A 229 -12.14 -16.34 22.65
C THR A 229 -10.81 -16.84 23.21
N ASP A 230 -10.86 -17.92 24.01
CA ASP A 230 -9.66 -18.57 24.56
C ASP A 230 -8.72 -19.07 23.45
N LYS A 231 -9.27 -19.47 22.31
CA LYS A 231 -8.51 -19.86 21.12
C LYS A 231 -7.72 -18.68 20.54
N GLU A 232 -8.34 -17.52 20.34
CA GLU A 232 -7.67 -16.33 19.83
C GLU A 232 -6.58 -15.82 20.78
N LEU A 233 -6.80 -15.94 22.09
CA LEU A 233 -5.79 -15.64 23.11
C LEU A 233 -4.60 -16.60 23.03
N ALA A 234 -4.85 -17.91 22.87
CA ALA A 234 -3.80 -18.91 22.74
C ALA A 234 -3.00 -18.73 21.44
N ASP A 235 -3.66 -18.52 20.31
CA ASP A 235 -3.04 -18.29 19.00
C ASP A 235 -2.22 -17.00 18.99
N SER A 236 -2.63 -16.00 19.78
CA SER A 236 -1.88 -14.77 20.00
C SER A 236 -0.87 -14.85 21.13
N GLY A 237 -0.59 -16.03 21.69
CA GLY A 237 0.52 -16.30 22.61
C GLY A 237 0.30 -15.90 24.07
N TYR A 238 -0.94 -15.78 24.54
CA TYR A 238 -1.21 -15.77 25.99
C TYR A 238 -1.04 -17.18 26.57
N HIS A 239 -0.51 -17.27 27.80
CA HIS A 239 -0.39 -18.53 28.51
C HIS A 239 -1.67 -18.85 29.30
N LEU A 240 -1.99 -20.13 29.49
CA LEU A 240 -3.14 -20.61 30.27
C LEU A 240 -3.21 -20.00 31.69
N LYS A 241 -2.06 -19.72 32.30
CA LYS A 241 -1.96 -19.00 33.58
C LYS A 241 -2.45 -17.56 33.52
N ASP A 242 -2.29 -16.90 32.37
CA ASP A 242 -2.68 -15.49 32.16
C ASP A 242 -4.18 -15.36 31.88
N VAL A 243 -4.79 -16.41 31.31
CA VAL A 243 -6.23 -16.50 31.01
C VAL A 243 -7.08 -16.66 32.28
N VAL A 244 -6.45 -16.84 33.45
CA VAL A 244 -7.04 -16.95 34.80
C VAL A 244 -8.50 -17.37 34.72
N TYR A 245 -8.72 -18.69 34.68
CA TYR A 245 -9.96 -19.26 35.17
C TYR A 245 -10.06 -18.90 36.66
N THR A 246 -10.45 -17.67 36.98
CA THR A 246 -11.07 -17.37 38.27
C THR A 246 -12.21 -18.37 38.38
N GLN A 247 -12.29 -19.09 39.50
CA GLN A 247 -13.21 -20.18 39.84
C GLN A 247 -14.69 -19.98 39.42
N LYS A 248 -15.08 -18.78 39.00
CA LYS A 248 -16.39 -18.36 38.50
C LYS A 248 -16.78 -18.91 37.12
N VAL A 249 -15.85 -19.21 36.21
CA VAL A 249 -16.24 -19.82 34.90
C VAL A 249 -16.67 -21.29 35.07
N LEU A 250 -16.30 -21.92 36.19
CA LEU A 250 -16.72 -23.29 36.54
C LEU A 250 -18.10 -23.33 37.20
N SER A 251 -18.69 -22.20 37.63
CA SER A 251 -19.99 -22.18 38.31
C SER A 251 -21.20 -22.05 37.39
N ASP A 252 -21.02 -21.57 36.15
CA ASP A 252 -22.13 -21.34 35.20
C ASP A 252 -22.39 -22.55 34.29
N ALA A 253 -21.45 -23.51 34.25
CA ALA A 253 -21.80 -24.89 33.99
C ALA A 253 -22.44 -25.41 35.28
N ASN A 254 -23.68 -25.92 35.21
CA ASN A 254 -24.45 -26.44 36.33
C ASN A 254 -23.84 -27.74 36.92
N LEU A 255 -22.54 -27.71 37.25
CA LEU A 255 -21.76 -28.74 37.87
C LEU A 255 -21.75 -28.43 39.36
N SER A 256 -22.63 -29.12 40.08
CA SER A 256 -22.52 -29.33 41.51
C SER A 256 -21.05 -29.53 41.89
N LEU A 257 -20.60 -28.77 42.90
CA LEU A 257 -19.26 -28.79 43.47
C LEU A 257 -18.97 -30.16 44.11
N GLU A 258 -18.72 -31.17 43.28
CA GLU A 258 -17.99 -32.38 43.65
C GLU A 258 -16.49 -32.08 43.59
N PRO A 259 -15.68 -32.62 44.52
CA PRO A 259 -14.32 -32.15 44.80
C PRO A 259 -13.44 -32.17 43.55
N LEU A 260 -12.57 -31.16 43.48
CA LEU A 260 -11.62 -30.77 42.42
C LEU A 260 -10.71 -31.87 41.83
N GLU A 261 -10.87 -33.14 42.20
CA GLU A 261 -10.14 -34.30 41.67
C GLU A 261 -10.61 -34.75 40.27
N LYS A 262 -11.80 -34.32 39.82
CA LYS A 262 -12.40 -34.79 38.55
C LYS A 262 -12.37 -33.79 37.40
N VAL A 263 -11.69 -32.64 37.55
CA VAL A 263 -11.47 -31.69 36.44
C VAL A 263 -10.08 -31.91 35.85
N ILE A 264 -9.83 -33.13 35.40
CA ILE A 264 -8.68 -33.47 34.56
C ILE A 264 -9.19 -33.36 33.12
N TYR A 265 -8.95 -32.22 32.48
CA TYR A 265 -9.26 -32.06 31.06
C TYR A 265 -8.45 -33.08 30.25
N THR A 266 -9.14 -33.89 29.45
CA THR A 266 -8.48 -34.82 28.53
C THR A 266 -7.85 -34.04 27.36
N LEU A 267 -6.74 -34.54 26.80
CA LEU A 267 -6.13 -34.00 25.57
C LEU A 267 -7.15 -33.82 24.43
N GLN A 268 -8.18 -34.67 24.40
CA GLN A 268 -9.31 -34.59 23.49
C GLN A 268 -10.17 -33.33 23.71
N GLN A 269 -10.51 -33.04 24.97
CA GLN A 269 -11.26 -31.82 25.34
C GLN A 269 -10.46 -30.54 25.10
N LEU A 270 -9.13 -30.58 25.29
CA LEU A 270 -8.25 -29.45 24.96
C LEU A 270 -8.10 -29.24 23.44
N LYS A 271 -8.11 -30.32 22.65
CA LYS A 271 -8.19 -30.22 21.18
C LYS A 271 -9.55 -29.69 20.71
N GLU A 272 -10.64 -30.12 21.33
CA GLU A 272 -12.01 -29.66 21.03
C GLU A 272 -12.25 -28.21 21.45
N ALA A 273 -11.57 -27.74 22.52
CA ALA A 273 -11.51 -26.33 22.92
C ALA A 273 -10.60 -25.46 22.00
N GLY A 274 -9.99 -26.05 20.97
CA GLY A 274 -9.30 -25.32 19.91
C GLY A 274 -7.81 -25.02 20.16
N TYR A 275 -7.17 -25.61 21.18
CA TYR A 275 -5.75 -25.42 21.44
C TYR A 275 -4.87 -26.21 20.45
N SER A 276 -3.81 -25.58 19.93
CA SER A 276 -2.92 -26.21 18.95
C SER A 276 -2.01 -27.28 19.57
N GLU A 277 -1.69 -28.34 18.81
CA GLU A 277 -0.77 -29.41 19.27
C GLU A 277 0.62 -28.91 19.66
N LYS A 278 1.07 -27.79 19.07
CA LYS A 278 2.36 -27.16 19.40
C LYS A 278 2.33 -26.53 20.79
N TYR A 279 1.23 -25.86 21.14
CA TYR A 279 1.01 -25.25 22.45
C TYR A 279 0.89 -26.31 23.56
N LEU A 280 0.23 -27.44 23.28
CA LEU A 280 0.10 -28.56 24.22
C LEU A 280 1.43 -29.26 24.50
N LYS A 281 2.37 -29.28 23.54
CA LYS A 281 3.73 -29.80 23.77
C LYS A 281 4.52 -28.87 24.69
N ASP A 282 4.55 -27.56 24.45
CA ASP A 282 5.38 -26.62 25.23
C ASP A 282 4.98 -26.53 26.72
N VAL A 283 3.68 -26.67 27.03
CA VAL A 283 3.16 -26.69 28.42
C VAL A 283 3.64 -27.93 29.18
N VAL A 284 3.81 -29.07 28.51
CA VAL A 284 4.28 -30.32 29.13
C VAL A 284 5.79 -30.29 29.40
N TYR A 285 6.57 -29.45 28.69
CA TYR A 285 8.03 -29.42 28.78
C TYR A 285 8.62 -28.34 29.72
N THR A 286 7.82 -27.49 30.37
CA THR A 286 8.33 -26.39 31.23
C THR A 286 8.06 -26.59 32.73
N GLN A 287 8.70 -27.61 33.32
CA GLN A 287 8.69 -27.88 34.77
C GLN A 287 9.36 -26.81 35.68
N LYS A 288 9.72 -25.62 35.15
CA LYS A 288 10.39 -24.56 35.93
C LYS A 288 9.48 -23.37 36.28
N GLY A 289 8.24 -23.34 35.77
CA GLY A 289 7.31 -22.21 35.95
C GLY A 289 6.25 -22.36 37.04
N LEU A 290 6.19 -23.51 37.71
CA LEU A 290 5.12 -23.87 38.67
C LEU A 290 5.55 -23.80 40.14
N SER A 291 6.77 -23.37 40.45
CA SER A 291 7.30 -23.29 41.83
C SER A 291 6.85 -22.07 42.63
N ASP A 292 6.30 -21.03 41.98
CA ASP A 292 5.95 -19.76 42.65
C ASP A 292 4.50 -19.70 43.14
N ALA A 293 3.69 -20.71 42.79
CA ALA A 293 2.41 -20.93 43.43
C ALA A 293 2.69 -21.78 44.68
N ASN A 294 2.48 -21.21 45.87
CA ASN A 294 2.62 -21.86 47.18
C ASN A 294 1.56 -22.97 47.39
N LEU A 295 1.39 -23.83 46.40
CA LEU A 295 0.59 -25.04 46.39
C LEU A 295 1.48 -26.13 46.98
N SER A 296 1.10 -26.62 48.15
CA SER A 296 1.67 -27.82 48.74
C SER A 296 1.68 -28.95 47.70
N LEU A 297 2.87 -29.32 47.22
CA LEU A 297 3.10 -30.42 46.28
C LEU A 297 2.96 -31.74 47.03
N GLU A 298 1.73 -32.18 47.28
CA GLU A 298 1.46 -33.62 47.31
C GLU A 298 1.60 -34.15 45.86
N PRO A 299 2.12 -35.37 45.62
CA PRO A 299 2.69 -35.73 44.32
C PRO A 299 1.66 -35.82 43.20
N LEU A 300 1.50 -34.71 42.46
CA LEU A 300 0.74 -34.58 41.22
C LEU A 300 1.25 -35.49 40.07
N GLU A 301 2.34 -36.24 40.30
CA GLU A 301 2.86 -37.25 39.38
C GLU A 301 2.00 -38.52 39.30
N LYS A 302 1.11 -38.76 40.28
CA LYS A 302 0.46 -40.08 40.41
C LYS A 302 -0.82 -40.29 39.58
N VAL A 303 -1.35 -39.27 38.91
CA VAL A 303 -2.73 -39.35 38.38
C VAL A 303 -2.85 -39.18 36.87
N ILE A 304 -1.87 -38.66 36.14
CA ILE A 304 -2.20 -38.11 34.83
C ILE A 304 -2.17 -39.15 33.68
N TYR A 305 -1.41 -40.24 33.79
CA TYR A 305 -1.45 -41.32 32.79
C TYR A 305 -1.22 -42.70 33.41
N THR A 306 -2.01 -43.69 32.99
CA THR A 306 -1.72 -45.09 33.30
C THR A 306 -0.50 -45.55 32.50
N LEU A 307 0.31 -46.45 33.06
CA LEU A 307 1.50 -46.97 32.37
C LEU A 307 1.16 -47.65 31.02
N LYS A 308 -0.08 -48.14 30.88
CA LYS A 308 -0.63 -48.69 29.63
C LYS A 308 -0.77 -47.62 28.55
N GLN A 309 -1.33 -46.45 28.88
CA GLN A 309 -1.49 -45.34 27.93
C GLN A 309 -0.14 -44.82 27.44
N LEU A 310 0.86 -44.75 28.33
CA LEU A 310 2.22 -44.34 27.96
C LEU A 310 2.87 -45.37 27.02
N LYS A 311 2.65 -46.67 27.28
CA LYS A 311 3.12 -47.74 26.40
C LYS A 311 2.46 -47.68 25.02
N ASP A 312 1.13 -47.50 24.97
CA ASP A 312 0.36 -47.41 23.72
C ASP A 312 0.75 -46.16 22.91
N ALA A 313 1.19 -45.08 23.57
CA ALA A 313 1.73 -43.88 22.94
C ALA A 313 3.20 -44.01 22.49
N GLY A 314 3.82 -45.20 22.64
CA GLY A 314 5.16 -45.49 22.13
C GLY A 314 6.33 -45.13 23.05
N TYR A 315 6.07 -44.79 24.33
CA TYR A 315 7.13 -44.51 25.29
C TYR A 315 7.86 -45.79 25.71
N LYS A 316 9.18 -45.70 25.87
CA LYS A 316 10.00 -46.84 26.32
C LYS A 316 10.05 -46.87 27.84
N LEU A 317 10.00 -48.07 28.39
CA LEU A 317 10.04 -48.32 29.84
C LEU A 317 11.28 -47.71 30.53
N LYS A 318 12.40 -47.55 29.82
CA LYS A 318 13.62 -46.92 30.35
C LYS A 318 13.39 -45.46 30.71
N ASP A 319 12.54 -44.76 29.96
CA ASP A 319 12.24 -43.34 30.14
C ASP A 319 11.15 -43.12 31.21
N LEU A 320 10.52 -44.21 31.67
CA LEU A 320 9.44 -44.21 32.67
C LEU A 320 9.86 -44.73 34.05
N LYS A 321 11.11 -45.22 34.18
CA LYS A 321 11.60 -45.84 35.42
C LYS A 321 11.68 -44.85 36.59
N ASP A 322 12.08 -43.61 36.29
CA ASP A 322 12.29 -42.57 37.31
C ASP A 322 10.97 -41.93 37.77
N VAL A 323 9.84 -42.32 37.17
CA VAL A 323 8.50 -41.76 37.40
C VAL A 323 7.74 -42.53 38.50
N GLY A 324 8.40 -43.45 39.22
CA GLY A 324 7.85 -44.03 40.46
C GLY A 324 6.69 -45.02 40.30
N TYR A 325 6.42 -45.53 39.09
CA TYR A 325 5.37 -46.54 38.88
C TYR A 325 5.73 -47.90 39.50
N SER A 326 4.74 -48.54 40.12
CA SER A 326 4.90 -49.85 40.73
C SER A 326 5.02 -50.97 39.69
N LEU A 327 5.67 -52.08 40.08
CA LEU A 327 5.76 -53.29 39.25
C LEU A 327 4.40 -53.91 38.93
N GLN A 328 3.42 -53.74 39.82
CA GLN A 328 2.04 -54.18 39.58
C GLN A 328 1.39 -53.41 38.41
N GLN A 329 1.57 -52.08 38.38
CA GLN A 329 1.10 -51.25 37.26
C GLN A 329 1.83 -51.57 35.96
N ALA A 330 3.12 -51.94 36.03
CA ALA A 330 3.86 -52.40 34.86
C ALA A 330 3.33 -53.73 34.31
N LYS A 331 2.89 -54.63 35.20
CA LYS A 331 2.24 -55.89 34.83
C LYS A 331 0.90 -55.65 34.15
N GLU A 332 0.08 -54.76 34.70
CA GLU A 332 -1.23 -54.37 34.14
C GLU A 332 -1.11 -53.66 32.80
N ALA A 333 -0.03 -52.91 32.58
CA ALA A 333 0.33 -52.33 31.29
C ALA A 333 0.92 -53.34 30.29
N GLY A 334 1.05 -54.60 30.68
CA GLY A 334 1.51 -55.69 29.83
C GLY A 334 3.01 -55.66 29.52
N PHE A 335 3.84 -55.01 30.35
CA PHE A 335 5.29 -55.16 30.24
C PHE A 335 5.71 -56.57 30.70
N SER A 336 6.65 -57.18 29.98
CA SER A 336 7.20 -58.50 30.30
C SER A 336 8.31 -58.41 31.34
N ALA A 337 8.55 -59.52 32.05
CA ALA A 337 9.67 -59.62 33.00
C ALA A 337 11.02 -59.33 32.33
N LYS A 338 11.17 -59.71 31.05
CA LYS A 338 12.37 -59.44 30.24
C LYS A 338 12.58 -57.94 29.97
N GLU A 339 11.51 -57.20 29.72
CA GLU A 339 11.57 -55.74 29.53
C GLU A 339 11.92 -55.02 30.83
N LEU A 340 11.33 -55.45 31.96
CA LEU A 340 11.61 -54.89 33.28
C LEU A 340 13.04 -55.19 33.75
N ARG A 341 13.59 -56.38 33.47
CA ARG A 341 15.02 -56.68 33.75
C ARG A 341 15.97 -55.79 32.96
N LYS A 342 15.65 -55.47 31.69
CA LYS A 342 16.49 -54.61 30.84
C LYS A 342 16.59 -53.17 31.36
N VAL A 343 15.59 -52.71 32.10
CA VAL A 343 15.60 -51.38 32.73
C VAL A 343 16.14 -51.41 34.16
N GLY A 344 16.56 -52.59 34.66
CA GLY A 344 17.29 -52.72 35.92
C GLY A 344 16.44 -53.05 37.14
N PHE A 345 15.26 -53.67 36.98
CA PHE A 345 14.58 -54.36 38.08
C PHE A 345 15.25 -55.74 38.33
N THR A 346 15.40 -56.10 39.59
CA THR A 346 16.03 -57.36 40.01
C THR A 346 15.08 -58.55 39.89
N ALA A 347 15.63 -59.76 39.78
CA ALA A 347 14.83 -60.98 39.73
C ALA A 347 13.99 -61.19 41.01
N LYS A 348 14.48 -60.70 42.16
CA LYS A 348 13.74 -60.74 43.43
C LYS A 348 12.50 -59.85 43.37
N GLU A 349 12.65 -58.60 42.97
CA GLU A 349 11.53 -57.63 42.87
C GLU A 349 10.45 -58.09 41.88
N LEU A 350 10.87 -58.68 40.74
CA LEU A 350 9.94 -59.20 39.75
C LEU A 350 9.18 -60.44 40.26
N LYS A 351 9.85 -61.31 41.01
CA LYS A 351 9.20 -62.47 41.65
C LYS A 351 8.22 -62.02 42.73
N ASP A 352 8.60 -61.04 43.54
CA ASP A 352 7.77 -60.48 44.61
C ASP A 352 6.53 -59.76 44.04
N ALA A 353 6.63 -59.19 42.83
CA ALA A 353 5.51 -58.64 42.06
C ALA A 353 4.73 -59.70 41.22
N GLY A 354 5.02 -60.98 41.40
CA GLY A 354 4.31 -62.09 40.78
C GLY A 354 4.53 -62.24 39.26
N PHE A 355 5.67 -61.81 38.73
CA PHE A 355 6.07 -62.13 37.36
C PHE A 355 6.64 -63.55 37.28
N ASN A 356 6.29 -64.29 36.22
CA ASN A 356 6.92 -65.58 35.93
C ASN A 356 8.28 -65.33 35.26
N LEU A 357 9.37 -65.80 35.89
CA LEU A 357 10.75 -65.58 35.44
C LEU A 357 11.23 -66.61 34.41
N ASN A 358 10.39 -67.60 34.07
CA ASN A 358 10.77 -68.72 33.21
C ASN A 358 10.39 -68.52 31.72
N ASN A 359 9.81 -67.38 31.34
CA ASN A 359 9.46 -67.05 29.95
C ASN A 359 10.00 -65.66 29.54
#